data_AF-A0A1X1Q2S9-F1
#
_entry.id   AF-A0A1X1Q2S9-F1
#
_cell.length_a   1.000
_cell.length_b   1.000
_cell.length_c   1.000
_cell.angle_alpha   90.00
_cell.angle_beta   90.00
_cell.angle_gamma   90.00
#
_symmetry.space_group_name_H-M   'P 1'
#
loop_
_entity.id
_entity.type
_entity.pdbx_description
1 polymer ?
#
loop_
_entity_poly.entity_id
_entity_poly.type
_entity_poly.pdbx_seq_one_letter_code
_entity_poly.pdbx_strand_id
1 'polypeptide(L)'
;MDKKKAYTKLGIALFIIIALMAGAYKLYTHSLENDFNNISTVEIERVGEEFTGQYHRPDCPLAKKILKPVIFNEGKTAAENNKQAKAEGYVPCKRCHPEKLD
;
A
#
# COMPACT_ATOMS: atom_id res chain seq x y z
N MET A 1 -5.53 20.87 -44.01
CA MET A 1 -5.80 19.84 -42.98
C MET A 1 -7.10 20.20 -42.27
N ASP A 2 -8.09 19.31 -42.32
CA ASP A 2 -9.46 19.59 -41.86
C ASP A 2 -9.50 19.66 -40.33
N LYS A 3 -9.58 20.88 -39.78
CA LYS A 3 -9.47 21.15 -38.33
C LYS A 3 -10.47 20.32 -37.53
N LYS A 4 -11.66 20.04 -38.08
CA LYS A 4 -12.67 19.17 -37.46
C LYS A 4 -12.14 17.74 -37.24
N LYS A 5 -11.50 17.14 -38.25
CA LYS A 5 -10.94 15.79 -38.15
C LYS A 5 -9.77 15.72 -37.15
N ALA A 6 -8.99 16.80 -37.03
CA ALA A 6 -7.92 16.89 -36.04
C ALA A 6 -8.47 16.94 -34.60
N TYR A 7 -9.51 17.74 -34.35
CA TYR A 7 -10.17 17.80 -33.04
C TYR A 7 -10.87 16.49 -32.67
N THR A 8 -11.48 15.80 -33.64
CA THR A 8 -12.09 14.48 -33.40
C THR A 8 -11.03 13.45 -32.98
N LYS A 9 -9.88 13.41 -33.66
CA LYS A 9 -8.77 12.50 -33.28
C LYS A 9 -8.21 12.82 -31.90
N LEU A 10 -8.04 14.10 -31.56
CA LEU A 10 -7.58 14.53 -30.25
C LEU A 10 -8.57 14.12 -29.15
N GLY A 11 -9.88 14.32 -29.39
CA GLY A 11 -10.93 13.92 -28.45
C GLY A 11 -10.96 12.41 -28.19
N ILE A 12 -10.81 11.60 -29.24
CA ILE A 12 -10.74 10.13 -29.11
C ILE A 12 -9.50 9.72 -28.30
N ALA A 13 -8.33 10.32 -28.58
CA ALA A 13 -7.11 10.01 -27.84
C ALA A 13 -7.24 10.35 -26.35
N LEU A 14 -7.80 11.52 -26.01
CA LEU A 14 -8.05 11.92 -24.63
C LEU A 14 -9.03 10.96 -23.94
N PHE A 15 -10.11 10.57 -24.62
CA PHE A 15 -11.06 9.61 -24.07
C PHE A 15 -10.42 8.26 -23.76
N ILE A 16 -9.56 7.75 -24.64
CA ILE A 16 -8.83 6.49 -24.42
C ILE A 16 -7.93 6.61 -23.18
N ILE A 17 -7.18 7.71 -23.05
CA ILE A 17 -6.30 7.92 -21.88
C ILE A 17 -7.11 7.93 -20.58
N ILE A 18 -8.24 8.65 -20.56
CA ILE A 18 -9.14 8.70 -19.39
C ILE A 18 -9.70 7.31 -19.08
N ALA A 19 -10.12 6.54 -20.09
CA ALA A 19 -10.64 5.20 -19.90
C ALA A 19 -9.57 4.23 -19.34
N LEU A 20 -8.32 4.33 -19.81
CA LEU A 20 -7.19 3.56 -19.29
C LEU A 20 -6.89 3.91 -17.83
N MET A 21 -6.87 5.20 -17.48
CA MET A 21 -6.67 5.64 -16.10
C MET A 21 -7.79 5.13 -15.18
N ALA A 22 -9.05 5.19 -15.62
CA ALA A 22 -10.18 4.66 -14.85
C ALA A 22 -10.10 3.14 -14.64
N GLY A 23 -9.70 2.39 -15.68
CA GLY A 23 -9.47 0.95 -15.61
C GLY A 23 -8.34 0.59 -14.64
N ALA A 24 -7.21 1.28 -14.75
CA ALA A 24 -6.08 1.10 -13.84
C ALA A 24 -6.45 1.43 -12.38
N TYR A 25 -7.22 2.50 -12.16
CA TYR A 25 -7.70 2.87 -10.84
C TYR A 25 -8.60 1.78 -10.24
N LYS A 26 -9.57 1.25 -10.99
CA LYS A 26 -10.44 0.15 -10.52
C LYS A 26 -9.63 -1.11 -10.17
N LEU A 27 -8.63 -1.46 -10.98
CA LEU A 27 -7.78 -2.61 -10.73
C LEU A 27 -6.93 -2.42 -9.47
N TYR A 28 -6.40 -1.21 -9.28
CA TYR A 28 -5.66 -0.82 -8.08
C TYR A 28 -6.53 -0.88 -6.81
N THR A 29 -7.76 -0.36 -6.85
CA THR A 29 -8.68 -0.40 -5.71
C THR A 29 -9.12 -1.82 -5.39
N HIS A 30 -9.38 -2.66 -6.40
CA HIS A 30 -9.72 -4.06 -6.18
C HIS A 30 -8.55 -4.86 -5.60
N SER A 31 -7.32 -4.62 -6.06
CA SER A 31 -6.11 -5.20 -5.47
C SER A 31 -5.94 -4.77 -4.02
N LEU A 32 -6.18 -3.49 -3.71
CA LEU A 32 -6.15 -2.99 -2.34
C LEU A 32 -7.15 -3.75 -1.47
N GLU A 33 -8.42 -3.84 -1.90
CA GLU A 33 -9.50 -4.50 -1.16
C GLU A 33 -9.20 -5.99 -0.88
N ASN A 34 -8.69 -6.72 -1.88
CA ASN A 34 -8.24 -8.10 -1.68
C ASN A 34 -7.05 -8.21 -0.72
N ASP A 35 -6.09 -7.29 -0.80
CA ASP A 35 -4.93 -7.30 0.10
C ASP A 35 -5.35 -6.99 1.55
N PHE A 36 -6.36 -6.14 1.78
CA PHE A 36 -6.89 -5.85 3.11
C PHE A 36 -7.54 -7.07 3.76
N ASN A 37 -8.31 -7.84 3.00
CA ASN A 37 -9.07 -8.99 3.52
C ASN A 37 -8.17 -10.20 3.87
N ASN A 38 -6.93 -10.21 3.40
CA ASN A 38 -6.02 -11.36 3.54
C ASN A 38 -4.82 -11.10 4.44
N ILE A 39 -4.73 -9.93 5.09
CA ILE A 39 -3.67 -9.66 6.06
C ILE A 39 -4.07 -10.21 7.42
N SER A 40 -3.29 -11.18 7.91
CA SER A 40 -3.50 -11.80 9.21
C SER A 40 -3.41 -10.78 10.36
N THR A 41 -4.44 -10.73 11.20
CA THR A 41 -4.51 -9.80 12.34
C THR A 41 -3.81 -10.33 13.59
N VAL A 42 -3.49 -11.63 13.63
CA VAL A 42 -2.93 -12.33 14.80
C VAL A 42 -1.40 -12.37 14.83
N GLU A 43 -0.75 -11.93 13.77
CA GLU A 43 0.72 -11.92 13.71
C GLU A 43 1.30 -11.02 14.81
N ILE A 44 2.32 -11.55 15.48
CA ILE A 44 3.02 -10.88 16.57
C ILE A 44 4.15 -9.99 16.01
N GLU A 45 4.88 -10.50 15.03
CA GLU A 45 6.03 -9.83 14.40
C GLU A 45 5.62 -8.56 13.64
N ARG A 46 6.48 -7.52 13.63
CA ARG A 46 6.37 -6.39 12.70
C ARG A 46 7.63 -6.25 11.85
N VAL A 47 7.43 -5.80 10.62
CA VAL A 47 8.47 -5.65 9.61
C VAL A 47 8.59 -4.17 9.24
N GLY A 48 9.67 -3.52 9.65
CA GLY A 48 10.00 -2.13 9.33
C GLY A 48 10.73 -2.00 7.99
N GLU A 49 10.40 -0.95 7.24
CA GLU A 49 11.11 -0.50 6.04
C GLU A 49 11.85 0.80 6.35
N GLU A 50 13.18 0.76 6.41
CA GLU A 50 14.00 1.92 6.78
C GLU A 50 13.80 3.12 5.84
N PHE A 51 13.60 2.87 4.54
CA PHE A 51 13.51 3.95 3.55
C PHE A 51 12.22 4.75 3.64
N THR A 52 11.09 4.09 3.87
CA THR A 52 9.78 4.75 3.97
C THR A 52 9.42 5.11 5.40
N GLY A 53 10.15 4.56 6.39
CA GLY A 53 9.82 4.67 7.81
C GLY A 53 8.50 3.98 8.15
N GLN A 54 8.00 3.06 7.32
CA GLN A 54 6.75 2.34 7.60
C GLN A 54 7.04 1.00 8.24
N TYR A 55 6.16 0.56 9.14
CA TYR A 55 6.16 -0.82 9.61
C TYR A 55 4.89 -1.56 9.18
N HIS A 56 5.06 -2.84 8.92
CA HIS A 56 4.08 -3.73 8.33
C HIS A 56 3.86 -4.97 9.19
N ARG A 57 2.76 -5.67 8.93
CA ARG A 57 2.59 -7.08 9.30
C ARG A 57 3.38 -7.96 8.31
N PRO A 58 3.99 -9.08 8.74
CA PRO A 58 4.76 -9.99 7.88
C PRO A 58 4.06 -10.39 6.58
N ASP A 59 2.75 -10.64 6.65
CA ASP A 59 1.97 -11.05 5.47
C ASP A 59 1.63 -9.90 4.50
N CYS A 60 1.98 -8.66 4.83
CA CYS A 60 1.72 -7.53 3.95
C CYS A 60 2.43 -7.70 2.59
N PRO A 61 1.73 -7.48 1.46
CA PRO A 61 2.36 -7.50 0.14
C PRO A 61 3.50 -6.49 -0.04
N LEU A 62 3.49 -5.41 0.76
CA LEU A 62 4.59 -4.44 0.80
C LEU A 62 5.77 -4.96 1.62
N ALA A 63 5.51 -5.65 2.75
CA ALA A 63 6.56 -6.26 3.56
C ALA A 63 7.40 -7.27 2.76
N LYS A 64 6.74 -8.07 1.91
CA LYS A 64 7.38 -9.06 1.02
C LYS A 64 8.33 -8.45 -0.02
N LYS A 65 8.28 -7.13 -0.23
CA LYS A 65 9.13 -6.40 -1.17
C LYS A 65 10.29 -5.67 -0.49
N ILE A 66 10.32 -5.63 0.84
CA ILE A 66 11.38 -4.96 1.60
C ILE A 66 12.66 -5.78 1.47
N LEU A 67 13.70 -5.17 0.89
CA LEU A 67 14.99 -5.84 0.68
C LEU A 67 15.81 -5.99 1.97
N LYS A 68 15.63 -5.07 2.92
CA LYS A 68 16.32 -5.04 4.21
C LYS A 68 15.31 -4.77 5.32
N PRO A 69 14.56 -5.79 5.74
CA PRO A 69 13.54 -5.61 6.76
C PRO A 69 14.16 -5.46 8.15
N VAL A 70 13.62 -4.53 8.94
CA VAL A 70 13.86 -4.46 10.39
C VAL A 70 12.77 -5.28 11.08
N ILE A 71 13.15 -6.28 11.87
CA ILE A 71 12.20 -7.23 12.46
C ILE A 71 11.97 -6.91 13.95
N PHE A 72 10.72 -6.65 14.31
CA PHE A 72 10.28 -6.48 15.70
C PHE A 72 9.58 -7.77 16.15
N ASN A 73 10.32 -8.68 16.81
CA ASN A 73 9.82 -10.00 17.23
C ASN A 73 10.44 -10.52 18.55
N GLU A 74 10.83 -9.62 19.47
CA GLU A 74 11.58 -10.01 20.67
C GLU A 74 10.71 -10.66 21.77
N GLY A 75 9.92 -11.71 21.44
CA GLY A 75 9.07 -12.43 22.40
C GLY A 75 7.93 -11.60 23.01
N LYS A 76 7.75 -10.39 22.48
CA LYS A 76 6.74 -9.40 22.86
C LYS A 76 5.40 -9.69 22.20
N THR A 77 4.32 -9.19 22.78
CA THR A 77 3.00 -9.22 22.14
C THR A 77 2.96 -8.32 20.89
N ALA A 78 1.97 -8.56 20.02
CA ALA A 78 1.67 -7.71 18.87
C ALA A 78 1.57 -6.21 19.21
N ALA A 79 1.04 -5.87 20.39
CA ALA A 79 0.87 -4.49 20.85
C ALA A 79 2.21 -3.86 21.26
N GLU A 80 3.07 -4.63 21.92
CA GLU A 80 4.40 -4.19 22.33
C GLU A 80 5.33 -4.00 21.13
N ASN A 81 5.28 -4.89 20.13
CA ASN A 81 6.03 -4.71 18.88
C ASN A 81 5.57 -3.47 18.10
N ASN A 82 4.25 -3.18 18.07
CA ASN A 82 3.74 -1.93 17.50
C ASN A 82 4.28 -0.71 18.26
N LYS A 83 4.31 -0.76 19.60
CA LYS A 83 4.80 0.33 20.44
C LYS A 83 6.29 0.56 20.21
N GLN A 84 7.07 -0.51 20.10
CA GLN A 84 8.50 -0.44 19.80
C GLN A 84 8.74 0.19 18.42
N ALA A 85 8.09 -0.31 17.37
CA ALA A 85 8.23 0.26 16.02
C ALA A 85 7.92 1.77 16.01
N LYS A 86 6.85 2.19 16.71
CA LYS A 86 6.51 3.61 16.87
C LYS A 86 7.56 4.40 17.65
N ALA A 87 8.10 3.84 18.74
CA ALA A 87 9.13 4.48 19.54
C ALA A 87 10.45 4.66 18.76
N GLU A 88 10.73 3.76 17.81
CA GLU A 88 11.85 3.84 16.89
C GLU A 88 11.57 4.73 15.67
N GLY A 89 10.40 5.40 15.62
CA GLY A 89 10.05 6.39 14.60
C GLY A 89 9.30 5.83 13.39
N TYR A 90 8.94 4.54 13.40
CA TYR A 90 8.17 3.95 12.31
C TYR A 90 6.68 4.27 12.42
N VAL A 91 6.07 4.59 11.28
CA VAL A 91 4.63 4.80 11.16
C VAL A 91 3.92 3.53 10.69
N PRO A 92 2.70 3.27 11.16
CA PRO A 92 1.96 2.09 10.74
C PRO A 92 1.62 2.15 9.25
N CYS A 93 1.84 1.04 8.55
CA CYS A 93 1.30 0.89 7.21
C CYS A 93 -0.23 0.97 7.25
N LYS A 94 -0.82 1.90 6.50
CA LYS A 94 -2.29 2.07 6.39
C LYS A 94 -2.99 0.76 5.99
N ARG A 95 -2.30 -0.10 5.23
CA ARG A 95 -2.83 -1.39 4.80
C ARG A 95 -2.88 -2.42 5.93
N CYS A 96 -1.86 -2.44 6.79
CA CYS A 96 -1.75 -3.38 7.90
C CYS A 96 -2.51 -2.94 9.16
N HIS A 97 -2.73 -1.63 9.27
CA HIS A 97 -3.32 -0.97 10.44
C HIS A 97 -4.33 0.11 9.99
N PRO A 98 -5.47 -0.29 9.40
CA PRO A 98 -6.46 0.66 8.90
C PRO A 98 -7.08 1.54 10.00
N GLU A 99 -6.96 1.13 11.26
CA GLU A 99 -7.65 1.75 12.40
C GLU A 99 -6.77 2.69 13.24
N LYS A 100 -5.50 2.92 12.87
CA LYS A 100 -4.56 3.69 13.71
C LYS A 100 -3.74 4.69 12.91
N LEU A 101 -4.41 5.74 12.45
CA LEU A 101 -3.78 7.03 12.11
C LEU A 101 -4.31 8.05 13.14
N ASP A 102 -3.95 7.83 14.40
CA ASP A 102 -4.19 8.79 15.48
C ASP A 102 -2.94 9.66 15.65
#